data_AF-A0A2K0U5Y9-F1
#
_entry.id   AF-A0A2K0U5Y9-F1
#
_cell.length_a   1.000
_cell.length_b   1.000
_cell.length_c   1.000
_cell.angle_alpha   90.00
_cell.angle_beta   90.00
_cell.angle_gamma   90.00
#
_symmetry.space_group_name_H-M   'P 1'
#
loop_
_entity.id
_entity.type
_entity.pdbx_description
1 polymer ?
#
loop_
_entity_poly.entity_id
_entity_poly.type
_entity_poly.pdbx_seq_one_letter_code
_entity_poly.pdbx_strand_id
1 'polypeptide(L)' 'MLAAVFGAGFAWEIGFNATMNNIWDSNNRGRQWKDIRHKYVEGGEDEE' A
#
# COMPACT_ATOMS: atom_id res chain seq x y z
N MET A 1 27.42 19.03 2.51
CA MET A 1 26.69 18.49 3.68
C MET A 1 25.19 18.41 3.43
N LEU A 2 24.49 19.53 3.17
CA LEU A 2 23.01 19.53 3.00
C LEU A 2 22.51 18.64 1.86
N ALA A 3 23.16 18.68 0.69
CA ALA A 3 22.75 17.84 -0.45
C ALA A 3 22.82 16.33 -0.14
N ALA A 4 23.81 15.91 0.65
CA ALA A 4 23.93 14.52 1.07
C ALA A 4 22.84 14.13 2.07
N VAL A 5 22.53 15.00 3.02
CA VAL A 5 21.46 14.77 4.01
C VAL A 5 20.10 14.67 3.34
N PHE A 6 19.76 15.62 2.46
CA PHE A 6 18.49 15.58 1.74
C PHE A 6 18.43 14.43 0.72
N GLY A 7 19.52 14.17 0.00
CA GLY A 7 19.59 13.04 -0.93
C GLY A 7 19.37 11.70 -0.23
N ALA A 8 20.00 11.49 0.93
CA ALA A 8 19.78 10.30 1.74
C ALA A 8 18.34 10.23 2.28
N GLY A 9 17.77 11.36 2.69
CA GLY A 9 16.37 11.45 3.14
C GLY A 9 15.37 10.99 2.09
N PHE A 10 15.48 11.48 0.84
CA PHE A 10 14.60 11.06 -0.25
C PHE A 10 14.76 9.58 -0.60
N ALA A 11 16.00 9.09 -0.69
CA ALA A 11 16.25 7.68 -0.97
C ALA A 11 15.69 6.77 0.14
N TRP A 12 15.84 7.18 1.40
CA TRP A 12 15.28 6.49 2.55
C TRP A 12 13.75 6.48 2.53
N GLU A 13 13.11 7.62 2.30
CA GLU A 13 11.65 7.76 2.26
C GLU A 13 11.02 6.79 1.24
N ILE A 14 11.55 6.75 0.02
CA ILE A 14 11.06 5.87 -1.05
C ILE A 14 11.17 4.40 -0.62
N GLY A 15 12.35 3.98 -0.16
CA GLY A 15 12.61 2.61 0.26
C GLY A 15 11.75 2.21 1.45
N PHE A 16 11.73 3.03 2.49
CA PHE A 16 10.99 2.78 3.73
C PHE A 16 9.49 2.67 3.48
N ASN A 17 8.89 3.60 2.74
CA ASN A 17 7.46 3.57 2.44
C ASN A 17 7.08 2.31 1.65
N ALA A 18 7.86 1.95 0.62
CA ALA A 18 7.60 0.74 -0.16
C ALA A 18 7.69 -0.53 0.70
N THR A 19 8.72 -0.64 1.54
CA THR A 19 8.90 -1.79 2.44
C THR A 19 7.78 -1.88 3.47
N MET A 20 7.45 -0.77 4.14
CA MET A 20 6.43 -0.78 5.18
C MET A 20 5.03 -1.02 4.61
N ASN A 21 4.71 -0.49 3.43
CA ASN A 21 3.47 -0.81 2.72
C ASN A 21 3.38 -2.31 2.41
N ASN A 22 4.46 -2.94 1.92
CA ASN A 22 4.46 -4.37 1.66
C ASN A 22 4.27 -5.22 2.92
N ILE A 23 4.91 -4.83 4.04
CA ILE A 23 4.74 -5.50 5.32
C ILE A 23 3.28 -5.38 5.78
N TRP A 24 2.72 -4.17 5.74
CA TRP A 24 1.33 -3.92 6.10
C TRP A 24 0.38 -4.74 5.22
N ASP A 25 0.61 -4.74 3.92
CA ASP A 25 -0.21 -5.44 2.96
C ASP A 25 -0.23 -6.95 3.18
N SER A 26 0.95 -7.52 3.45
CA SER A 26 1.08 -8.94 3.73
C SER A 26 0.36 -9.34 5.02
N ASN A 27 0.49 -8.53 6.07
CA ASN A 27 -0.12 -8.80 7.37
C ASN A 27 -1.64 -8.61 7.38
N ASN A 28 -2.17 -7.76 6.49
CA ASN A 28 -3.60 -7.44 6.41
C ASN A 28 -4.29 -8.03 5.18
N ARG A 29 -3.63 -8.96 4.47
CA ARG A 29 -4.17 -9.60 3.27
C ARG A 29 -5.57 -10.16 3.50
N GLY A 30 -6.48 -9.89 2.57
CA GLY A 30 -7.87 -10.33 2.62
C GLY A 30 -8.78 -9.44 3.48
N ARG A 31 -8.24 -8.42 4.15
CA ARG A 31 -8.99 -7.45 4.96
C ARG A 31 -8.97 -6.05 4.38
N GLN A 32 -8.08 -5.77 3.43
CA GLN A 32 -7.96 -4.45 2.84
C GLN A 32 -9.04 -4.21 1.80
N TRP A 33 -9.45 -2.95 1.63
CA TRP A 33 -10.44 -2.58 0.61
C TRP A 33 -10.06 -3.08 -0.78
N LYS A 34 -8.79 -2.95 -1.19
CA LYS A 34 -8.29 -3.47 -2.47
C LYS A 34 -8.50 -4.98 -2.66
N ASP A 35 -8.52 -5.75 -1.56
CA ASP A 35 -8.73 -7.19 -1.59
C ASP A 35 -10.21 -7.55 -1.65
N ILE A 36 -11.12 -6.74 -1.06
CA ILE A 36 -12.54 -7.06 -0.90
C ILE A 36 -13.49 -6.24 -1.79
N ARG A 37 -12.99 -5.18 -2.46
CA ARG A 37 -13.83 -4.23 -3.21
C ARG A 37 -14.72 -4.88 -4.26
N HIS A 38 -14.22 -5.95 -4.91
CA HIS A 38 -14.93 -6.64 -5.98
C HIS A 38 -16.26 -7.21 -5.49
N LYS A 39 -16.36 -7.61 -4.21
CA LYS A 39 -17.59 -8.11 -3.61
C LYS A 39 -18.71 -7.06 -3.52
N TYR A 40 -18.36 -5.78 -3.52
CA TYR A 40 -19.31 -4.69 -3.27
C TYR A 40 -19.52 -3.78 -4.47
N VAL A 41 -18.54 -3.68 -5.36
CA VAL A 41 -18.60 -2.81 -6.54
C VAL A 41 -19.02 -3.58 -7.79
N GLU A 42 -18.64 -4.86 -7.88
CA GLU A 42 -18.92 -5.71 -9.05
C GLU A 42 -19.98 -6.76 -8.69
N GLY A 43 -19.92 -7.35 -7.49
CA GLY A 43 -20.89 -8.35 -7.01
C GLY A 43 -22.27 -7.83 -6.59
N GLY A 44 -22.56 -6.52 -6.78
CA GLY A 44 -23.89 -5.96 -6.55
C GLY A 44 -24.88 -6.22 -7.69
N GLU A 45 -24.39 -6.68 -8.85
CA GLU A 45 -25.24 -6.98 -10.03
C GLU A 45 -25.71 -8.45 -10.06
N ASP A 46 -25.05 -9.36 -9.34
CA ASP A 46 -25.38 -10.80 -9.33
C ASP A 46 -26.31 -11.23 -8.17
N GLU A 47 -26.73 -10.29 -7.30
CA GLU A 47 -27.68 -10.50 -6.20
C GLU A 47 -29.09 -9.93 -6.48
N GLU A 48 -29.40 -9.57 -7.73
CA GLU A 48 -30.78 -9.36 -8.24
C GLU A 48 -31.23 -10.52 -9.16
#